data_AF-A0A3E0IQR0-F1
#
_entry.id   AF-A0A3E0IQR0-F1
#
_cell.length_a   1.000
_cell.length_b   1.000
_cell.length_c   1.000
_cell.angle_alpha   90.00
_cell.angle_beta   90.00
_cell.angle_gamma   90.00
#
_symmetry.space_group_name_H-M   'P 1'
#
loop_
_entity.id
_entity.type
_entity.pdbx_description
1 polymer ?
#
loop_
_entity_poly.entity_id
_entity_poly.type
_entity_poly.pdbx_seq_one_letter_code
_entity_poly.pdbx_strand_id
1 'polypeptide(L)'
;MSKAILFDVDGVFLDESRCFDVSALTIYELLYDAKFLNLASIIHLEEITDDEIQLIRSSVFQDDSILNQLKSLGLNSNWDMLFIVFSIHLVSILRSLNDKDKEYFLSESNFDETTLKCLGEKVKECKIDYTLPFEFMNTVSKGKDAIYQDLKKYVAQNLNTTSVSLFEIQSPLWQLCQEIYQEWYLGTQLYEEVEKKIAKSDYKKGYIYQEKVLAPIDSIRQLLQKLIDRGYAIGIAT
;
A
#
# COMPACT_ATOMS: atom_id res chain seq x y z
N MET A 1 3.44 -5.55 -42.62
CA MET A 1 3.55 -5.03 -41.24
C MET A 1 2.99 -6.08 -40.30
N SER A 2 3.76 -6.50 -39.30
CA SER A 2 3.22 -7.30 -38.20
C SER A 2 2.31 -6.41 -37.35
N LYS A 3 1.10 -6.88 -37.00
CA LYS A 3 0.20 -6.16 -36.08
C LYS A 3 0.48 -6.65 -34.66
N ALA A 4 0.56 -5.73 -33.71
CA ALA A 4 0.74 -6.07 -32.30
C ALA A 4 -0.56 -5.79 -31.52
N ILE A 5 -0.82 -6.64 -30.53
CA ILE A 5 -1.85 -6.43 -29.50
C ILE A 5 -1.12 -6.37 -28.16
N LEU A 6 -1.28 -5.26 -27.46
CA LEU A 6 -0.76 -5.07 -26.11
C LEU A 6 -1.91 -5.29 -25.13
N PHE A 7 -1.71 -6.20 -24.19
CA PHE A 7 -2.64 -6.43 -23.09
C PHE A 7 -2.09 -5.81 -21.81
N ASP A 8 -2.98 -5.26 -21.02
CA ASP A 8 -2.76 -5.07 -19.59
C ASP A 8 -2.96 -6.41 -18.86
N VAL A 9 -2.55 -6.49 -17.59
CA VAL A 9 -2.78 -7.66 -16.73
C VAL A 9 -3.99 -7.43 -15.84
N ASP A 10 -3.94 -6.35 -15.07
CA ASP A 10 -4.94 -6.02 -14.06
C ASP A 10 -6.22 -5.49 -14.73
N GLY A 11 -7.37 -6.01 -14.32
CA GLY A 11 -8.66 -5.70 -14.95
C GLY A 11 -8.87 -6.33 -16.33
N VAL A 12 -7.89 -7.08 -16.86
CA VAL A 12 -7.97 -7.79 -18.14
C VAL A 12 -7.91 -9.31 -17.94
N PHE A 13 -6.85 -9.81 -17.31
CA PHE A 13 -6.67 -11.23 -17.00
C PHE A 13 -6.93 -11.53 -15.53
N LEU A 14 -6.48 -10.64 -14.64
CA LEU A 14 -6.58 -10.78 -13.19
C LEU A 14 -7.45 -9.68 -12.58
N ASP A 15 -8.14 -10.02 -11.49
CA ASP A 15 -8.88 -9.08 -10.66
C ASP A 15 -7.89 -8.29 -9.79
N GLU A 16 -8.10 -6.98 -9.63
CA GLU A 16 -7.25 -6.15 -8.76
C GLU A 16 -7.50 -6.39 -7.26
N SER A 17 -8.48 -7.22 -6.90
CA SER A 17 -8.92 -7.41 -5.52
C SER A 17 -7.79 -7.80 -4.58
N ARG A 18 -6.88 -8.70 -4.99
CA ARG A 18 -5.77 -9.14 -4.12
C ARG A 18 -4.73 -8.04 -3.90
N CYS A 19 -4.47 -7.22 -4.90
CA CYS A 19 -3.62 -6.03 -4.73
C CYS A 19 -4.21 -5.04 -3.71
N PHE A 20 -5.53 -4.82 -3.72
CA PHE A 20 -6.20 -3.96 -2.74
C PHE A 20 -6.26 -4.59 -1.35
N ASP A 21 -6.51 -5.89 -1.27
CA ASP A 21 -6.45 -6.65 -0.01
C ASP A 21 -5.07 -6.47 0.64
N VAL A 22 -3.98 -6.70 -0.12
CA VAL A 22 -2.60 -6.57 0.37
C VAL A 22 -2.27 -5.12 0.74
N SER A 23 -2.80 -4.14 0.00
CA SER A 23 -2.65 -2.72 0.35
C SER A 23 -3.25 -2.43 1.72
N ALA A 24 -4.44 -2.97 2.02
CA ALA A 24 -5.10 -2.81 3.31
C ALA A 24 -4.35 -3.53 4.43
N LEU A 25 -3.88 -4.76 4.18
CA LEU A 25 -3.07 -5.53 5.13
C LEU A 25 -1.75 -4.84 5.47
N THR A 26 -1.12 -4.21 4.49
CA THR A 26 0.12 -3.45 4.71
C THR A 26 -0.11 -2.29 5.67
N ILE A 27 -1.17 -1.49 5.45
CA ILE A 27 -1.54 -0.40 6.35
C ILE A 27 -1.87 -0.94 7.75
N TYR A 28 -2.62 -2.05 7.81
CA TYR A 28 -3.00 -2.67 9.07
C TYR A 28 -1.77 -3.18 9.84
N GLU A 29 -0.86 -3.91 9.21
CA GLU A 29 0.35 -4.40 9.86
C GLU A 29 1.21 -3.24 10.41
N LEU A 30 1.43 -2.18 9.61
CA LEU A 30 2.19 -1.00 10.05
C LEU A 30 1.58 -0.31 11.29
N LEU A 31 0.24 -0.32 11.40
CA LEU A 31 -0.49 0.27 12.53
C LEU A 31 -0.52 -0.64 13.75
N TYR A 32 -0.69 -1.95 13.58
CA TYR A 32 -1.13 -2.84 14.64
C TYR A 32 -0.13 -3.93 15.03
N ASP A 33 0.83 -4.28 14.18
CA ASP A 33 1.81 -5.32 14.49
C ASP A 33 2.86 -4.80 15.49
N ALA A 34 3.31 -5.70 16.38
CA ALA A 34 4.28 -5.41 17.44
C ALA A 34 5.68 -5.04 16.91
N LYS A 35 5.98 -5.35 15.65
CA LYS A 35 7.20 -4.92 14.94
C LYS A 35 7.16 -3.43 14.57
N PHE A 36 5.97 -2.83 14.49
CA PHE A 36 5.75 -1.43 14.10
C PHE A 36 5.04 -0.66 15.22
N LEU A 37 3.95 0.07 14.92
CA LEU A 37 3.30 0.97 15.88
C LEU A 37 2.63 0.25 17.06
N ASN A 38 2.31 -1.05 16.92
CA ASN A 38 1.72 -1.85 17.99
C ASN A 38 0.48 -1.21 18.64
N LEU A 39 -0.37 -0.54 17.84
CA LEU A 39 -1.69 -0.13 18.32
C LEU A 39 -2.46 -1.42 18.60
N ALA A 40 -3.11 -1.55 19.76
CA ALA A 40 -3.69 -2.82 20.18
C ALA A 40 -4.63 -3.41 19.11
N SER A 41 -4.37 -4.66 18.68
CA SER A 41 -5.17 -5.41 17.70
C SER A 41 -5.72 -6.70 18.30
N ILE A 42 -6.85 -7.14 17.75
CA ILE A 42 -7.48 -8.43 18.04
C ILE A 42 -7.25 -9.47 16.93
N ILE A 43 -6.74 -9.05 15.76
CA ILE A 43 -6.49 -9.92 14.61
C ILE A 43 -5.04 -10.41 14.65
N HIS A 44 -4.86 -11.72 14.48
CA HIS A 44 -3.56 -12.37 14.37
C HIS A 44 -3.18 -12.57 12.90
N LEU A 45 -2.19 -11.81 12.41
CA LEU A 45 -1.83 -11.77 10.99
C LEU A 45 -1.29 -13.09 10.43
N GLU A 46 -0.71 -13.95 11.27
CA GLU A 46 -0.15 -15.25 10.85
C GLU A 46 -1.21 -16.25 10.37
N GLU A 47 -2.41 -16.16 10.95
CA GLU A 47 -3.54 -17.07 10.70
C GLU A 47 -4.73 -16.34 10.06
N ILE A 48 -4.47 -15.22 9.39
CA ILE A 48 -5.51 -14.35 8.86
C ILE A 48 -6.38 -15.05 7.80
N THR A 49 -7.69 -14.86 7.91
CA THR A 49 -8.71 -15.42 7.03
C THR A 49 -9.18 -14.42 5.97
N ASP A 50 -9.76 -14.89 4.86
CA ASP A 50 -10.32 -14.00 3.84
C ASP A 50 -11.40 -13.05 4.39
N ASP A 51 -12.21 -13.50 5.36
CA ASP A 51 -13.23 -12.65 6.01
C ASP A 51 -12.60 -11.51 6.82
N GLU A 52 -11.49 -11.78 7.53
CA GLU A 52 -10.74 -10.76 8.26
C GLU A 52 -10.04 -9.78 7.31
N ILE A 53 -9.50 -10.26 6.18
CA ILE A 53 -8.94 -9.41 5.14
C ILE A 53 -10.00 -8.44 4.61
N GLN A 54 -11.21 -8.95 4.30
CA GLN A 54 -12.30 -8.10 3.84
C GLN A 54 -12.74 -7.09 4.91
N LEU A 55 -12.80 -7.50 6.18
CA LEU A 55 -13.09 -6.58 7.29
C LEU A 55 -12.04 -5.45 7.39
N ILE A 56 -10.75 -5.80 7.31
CA ILE A 56 -9.64 -4.84 7.31
C ILE A 56 -9.78 -3.89 6.12
N ARG A 57 -9.97 -4.42 4.91
CA ARG A 57 -10.10 -3.63 3.69
C ARG A 57 -11.28 -2.66 3.74
N SER A 58 -12.47 -3.16 4.09
CA SER A 58 -13.66 -2.32 4.25
C SER A 58 -13.44 -1.19 5.25
N SER A 59 -12.71 -1.46 6.34
CA SER A 59 -12.38 -0.44 7.34
C SER A 59 -11.37 0.57 6.82
N VAL A 60 -10.21 0.10 6.35
CA VAL A 60 -9.08 0.94 5.91
C VAL A 60 -9.43 1.80 4.70
N PHE A 61 -10.17 1.25 3.73
CA PHE A 61 -10.50 1.94 2.48
C PHE A 61 -11.96 2.42 2.39
N GLN A 62 -12.73 2.31 3.48
CA GLN A 62 -14.13 2.75 3.57
C GLN A 62 -14.98 2.15 2.43
N ASP A 63 -15.06 0.82 2.41
CA ASP A 63 -15.73 0.04 1.36
C ASP A 63 -15.28 0.46 -0.06
N ASP A 64 -13.95 0.50 -0.24
CA ASP A 64 -13.24 0.92 -1.46
C ASP A 64 -13.51 2.37 -1.93
N SER A 65 -14.28 3.17 -1.17
CA SER A 65 -14.53 4.58 -1.51
C SER A 65 -13.22 5.35 -1.63
N ILE A 66 -12.25 5.04 -0.76
CA ILE A 66 -10.93 5.67 -0.79
C ILE A 66 -10.12 5.26 -2.02
N LEU A 67 -10.08 3.97 -2.34
CA LEU A 67 -9.36 3.45 -3.52
C LEU A 67 -9.92 4.05 -4.81
N ASN A 68 -11.25 4.07 -4.95
CA ASN A 68 -11.92 4.64 -6.11
C ASN A 68 -11.62 6.13 -6.27
N GLN A 69 -11.57 6.88 -5.16
CA GLN A 69 -11.23 8.30 -5.20
C GLN A 69 -9.77 8.51 -5.62
N LEU A 70 -8.81 7.78 -5.06
CA LEU A 70 -7.39 7.86 -5.45
C LEU A 70 -7.19 7.59 -6.95
N LYS A 71 -7.82 6.53 -7.47
CA LYS A 71 -7.81 6.22 -8.90
C LYS A 71 -8.41 7.35 -9.74
N SER A 72 -9.54 7.92 -9.32
CA SER A 72 -10.18 9.04 -10.03
C SER A 72 -9.34 10.34 -10.05
N LEU A 73 -8.44 10.47 -9.07
CA LEU A 73 -7.47 11.55 -8.97
C LEU A 73 -6.18 11.25 -9.76
N GLY A 74 -6.05 10.06 -10.35
CA GLY A 74 -4.91 9.66 -11.19
C GLY A 74 -3.78 8.94 -10.43
N LEU A 75 -4.06 8.38 -9.25
CA LEU A 75 -3.12 7.54 -8.50
C LEU A 75 -3.52 6.07 -8.64
N ASN A 76 -2.78 5.31 -9.46
CA ASN A 76 -3.12 3.92 -9.78
C ASN A 76 -2.19 2.87 -9.15
N SER A 77 -0.98 3.26 -8.71
CA SER A 77 -0.06 2.32 -8.08
C SER A 77 -0.54 1.95 -6.68
N ASN A 78 -0.65 0.66 -6.39
CA ASN A 78 -1.01 0.16 -5.07
C ASN A 78 -0.05 0.66 -3.98
N TRP A 79 1.25 0.73 -4.28
CA TRP A 79 2.27 1.25 -3.35
C TRP A 79 2.06 2.74 -3.03
N ASP A 80 1.73 3.55 -4.04
CA ASP A 80 1.44 4.96 -3.79
C ASP A 80 0.13 5.11 -3.01
N MET A 81 -0.92 4.36 -3.39
CA MET A 81 -2.22 4.44 -2.72
C MET A 81 -2.11 4.09 -1.23
N LEU A 82 -1.49 2.95 -0.91
CA LEU A 82 -1.31 2.54 0.49
C LEU A 82 -0.42 3.52 1.26
N PHE A 83 0.61 4.09 0.61
CA PHE A 83 1.51 5.03 1.26
C PHE A 83 0.80 6.34 1.61
N ILE A 84 0.00 6.88 0.69
CA ILE A 84 -0.81 8.09 0.95
C ILE A 84 -1.76 7.82 2.11
N VAL A 85 -2.52 6.72 2.09
CA VAL A 85 -3.48 6.39 3.14
C VAL A 85 -2.80 6.23 4.51
N PHE A 86 -1.72 5.43 4.58
CA PHE A 86 -0.95 5.27 5.81
C PHE A 86 -0.39 6.60 6.32
N SER A 87 0.13 7.45 5.44
CA SER A 87 0.69 8.75 5.79
C SER A 87 -0.32 9.67 6.46
N ILE A 88 -1.58 9.67 6.01
CA ILE A 88 -2.64 10.46 6.63
C ILE A 88 -2.92 10.00 8.07
N HIS A 89 -2.97 8.69 8.31
CA HIS A 89 -3.12 8.14 9.66
C HIS A 89 -1.89 8.44 10.53
N LEU A 90 -0.68 8.29 9.98
CA LEU A 90 0.57 8.56 10.68
C LEU A 90 0.67 10.04 11.11
N VAL A 91 0.27 10.98 10.25
CA VAL A 91 0.19 12.41 10.62
C VAL A 91 -0.76 12.61 11.79
N SER A 92 -1.93 11.97 11.79
CA SER A 92 -2.89 12.05 12.90
C SER A 92 -2.28 11.54 14.22
N ILE A 93 -1.53 10.44 14.18
CA ILE A 93 -0.81 9.89 15.33
C ILE A 93 0.25 10.89 15.83
N LEU A 94 1.09 11.41 14.93
CA LEU A 94 2.16 12.35 15.26
C LEU A 94 1.66 13.65 15.88
N ARG A 95 0.45 14.11 15.52
CA ARG A 95 -0.18 15.30 16.12
C ARG A 95 -0.36 15.18 17.64
N SER A 96 -0.51 13.96 18.16
CA SER A 96 -0.70 13.71 19.59
C SER A 96 0.58 13.83 20.44
N LEU A 97 1.75 13.87 19.78
CA LEU A 97 3.05 13.88 20.45
C LEU A 97 3.53 15.30 20.78
N ASN A 98 4.55 15.39 21.63
CA ASN A 98 5.29 16.62 21.85
C ASN A 98 6.23 16.91 20.66
N ASP A 99 6.65 18.17 20.52
CA ASP A 99 7.41 18.61 19.34
C ASP A 99 8.78 17.93 19.22
N LYS A 100 9.43 17.60 20.35
CA LYS A 100 10.71 16.89 20.35
C LYS A 100 10.57 15.49 19.74
N ASP A 101 9.53 14.76 20.11
CA ASP A 101 9.27 13.42 19.59
C ASP A 101 8.85 13.46 18.10
N LYS A 102 8.09 14.49 17.69
CA LYS A 102 7.78 14.73 16.27
C LYS A 102 9.04 15.00 15.47
N GLU A 103 9.88 15.95 15.90
CA GLU A 103 11.12 16.31 15.21
C GLU A 103 12.06 15.13 15.07
N TYR A 104 12.18 14.30 16.11
CA TYR A 104 12.98 13.07 16.07
C TYR A 104 12.46 12.11 15.00
N PHE A 105 11.15 11.83 14.99
CA PHE A 105 10.54 10.94 14.02
C PHE A 105 10.63 11.47 12.58
N LEU A 106 10.41 12.77 12.38
CA LEU A 106 10.41 13.40 11.06
C LEU A 106 11.80 13.53 10.42
N SER A 107 12.86 13.20 11.15
CA SER A 107 14.22 13.22 10.65
C SER A 107 14.49 12.01 9.75
N GLU A 108 14.52 12.25 8.44
CA GLU A 108 14.77 11.20 7.44
C GLU A 108 16.08 10.44 7.66
N SER A 109 17.14 11.12 8.08
CA SER A 109 18.44 10.49 8.36
C SER A 109 18.41 9.52 9.55
N ASN A 110 17.40 9.63 10.41
CA ASN A 110 17.22 8.77 11.58
C ASN A 110 16.19 7.67 11.34
N PHE A 111 15.50 7.68 10.19
CA PHE A 111 14.41 6.75 9.95
C PHE A 111 14.95 5.37 9.53
N ASP A 112 14.54 4.37 10.29
CA ASP A 112 14.81 2.95 10.04
C ASP A 112 13.63 2.08 10.48
N GLU A 113 13.79 0.76 10.34
CA GLU A 113 12.75 -0.22 10.69
C GLU A 113 12.31 -0.17 12.16
N THR A 114 13.13 0.36 13.07
CA THR A 114 12.81 0.47 14.50
C THR A 114 12.08 1.77 14.84
N THR A 115 12.08 2.74 13.92
CA THR A 115 11.57 4.08 14.18
C THR A 115 10.06 4.10 14.42
N LEU A 116 9.28 3.29 13.67
CA LEU A 116 7.84 3.11 13.92
C LEU A 116 7.56 2.43 15.26
N LYS A 117 8.40 1.48 15.67
CA LYS A 117 8.27 0.82 16.97
C LYS A 117 8.51 1.79 18.13
N CYS A 118 9.60 2.56 18.06
CA CYS A 118 9.90 3.61 19.02
C CYS A 118 8.80 4.68 19.08
N LEU A 119 8.17 4.97 17.94
CA LEU A 119 7.00 5.85 17.88
C LEU A 119 5.81 5.24 18.62
N GLY A 120 5.49 3.96 18.36
CA GLY A 120 4.41 3.23 19.03
C GLY A 120 4.51 3.24 20.55
N GLU A 121 5.72 3.08 21.11
CA GLU A 121 5.99 3.14 22.56
C GLU A 121 5.65 4.50 23.20
N LYS A 122 5.63 5.58 22.41
CA LYS A 122 5.32 6.95 22.85
C LYS A 122 3.85 7.31 22.68
N VAL A 123 3.12 6.55 21.87
CA VAL A 123 1.70 6.77 21.59
C VAL A 123 0.87 6.10 22.69
N LYS A 124 0.14 6.90 23.46
CA LYS A 124 -0.91 6.38 24.37
C LYS A 124 -2.07 5.85 23.53
N GLU A 125 -2.92 4.97 24.10
CA GLU A 125 -4.13 4.43 23.47
C GLU A 125 -4.69 5.34 22.36
N CYS A 126 -4.43 4.95 21.11
CA CYS A 126 -4.75 5.75 19.93
C CYS A 126 -5.77 5.00 19.09
N LYS A 127 -6.90 5.65 18.82
CA LYS A 127 -7.92 5.13 17.92
C LYS A 127 -7.70 5.72 16.54
N ILE A 128 -7.55 4.87 15.55
CA ILE A 128 -7.46 5.28 14.15
C ILE A 128 -8.84 5.70 13.64
N ASP A 129 -8.90 6.91 13.08
CA ASP A 129 -10.04 7.37 12.31
C ASP A 129 -9.80 7.08 10.84
N TYR A 130 -10.45 6.02 10.34
CA TYR A 130 -10.33 5.56 8.96
C TYR A 130 -11.00 6.48 7.93
N THR A 131 -11.74 7.51 8.38
CA THR A 131 -12.38 8.47 7.47
C THR A 131 -11.43 9.60 7.02
N LEU A 132 -10.33 9.84 7.74
CA LEU A 132 -9.39 10.95 7.46
C LEU A 132 -8.82 10.98 6.03
N PRO A 133 -8.43 9.86 5.40
CA PRO A 133 -7.96 9.89 4.01
C PRO A 133 -9.03 10.42 3.05
N PHE A 134 -10.31 10.14 3.32
CA PHE A 134 -11.43 10.66 2.52
C PHE A 134 -11.49 12.19 2.56
N GLU A 135 -11.33 12.77 3.75
CA GLU A 135 -11.30 14.22 3.94
C GLU A 135 -10.12 14.86 3.19
N PHE A 136 -8.93 14.26 3.29
CA PHE A 136 -7.74 14.72 2.57
C PHE A 136 -7.98 14.77 1.05
N MET A 137 -8.48 13.69 0.46
CA MET A 137 -8.67 13.60 -0.99
C MET A 137 -9.72 14.57 -1.55
N ASN A 138 -10.63 15.08 -0.74
CA ASN A 138 -11.57 16.13 -1.16
C ASN A 138 -10.89 17.49 -1.37
N THR A 139 -9.62 17.62 -0.96
CA THR A 139 -8.86 18.88 -1.03
C THR A 139 -7.66 18.82 -1.99
N VAL A 140 -7.34 17.65 -2.55
CA VAL A 140 -6.14 17.47 -3.38
C VAL A 140 -6.39 17.72 -4.86
N SER A 141 -5.33 18.14 -5.53
CA SER A 141 -5.28 18.29 -6.98
C SER A 141 -5.11 16.93 -7.69
N LYS A 142 -5.60 16.82 -8.92
CA LYS A 142 -5.43 15.61 -9.75
C LYS A 142 -3.99 15.43 -10.22
N GLY A 143 -3.55 14.18 -10.27
CA GLY A 143 -2.25 13.74 -10.75
C GLY A 143 -1.32 13.34 -9.60
N LYS A 144 -0.56 12.26 -9.80
CA LYS A 144 0.36 11.70 -8.79
C LYS A 144 1.26 12.76 -8.15
N ASP A 145 1.99 13.55 -8.94
CA ASP A 145 2.90 14.57 -8.41
C ASP A 145 2.16 15.60 -7.57
N ALA A 146 0.96 16.01 -7.99
CA ALA A 146 0.16 16.99 -7.27
C ALA A 146 -0.34 16.45 -5.92
N ILE A 147 -0.76 15.18 -5.88
CA ILE A 147 -1.16 14.49 -4.64
C ILE A 147 0.01 14.46 -3.63
N TYR A 148 1.22 14.11 -4.07
CA TYR A 148 2.40 14.12 -3.19
C TYR A 148 2.76 15.53 -2.70
N GLN A 149 2.63 16.56 -3.54
CA GLN A 149 2.83 17.94 -3.10
C GLN A 149 1.77 18.37 -2.07
N ASP A 150 0.51 17.98 -2.27
CA ASP A 150 -0.58 18.27 -1.34
C ASP A 150 -0.45 17.46 -0.04
N LEU A 151 0.08 16.24 -0.07
CA LEU A 151 0.45 15.47 1.12
C LEU A 151 1.51 16.22 1.93
N LYS A 152 2.58 16.73 1.30
CA LYS A 152 3.59 17.51 2.01
C LYS A 152 3.03 18.77 2.65
N LYS A 153 2.13 19.48 1.96
CA LYS A 153 1.43 20.64 2.56
C LYS A 153 0.57 20.22 3.75
N TYR A 154 -0.15 19.10 3.61
CA TYR A 154 -0.97 18.54 4.68
C TYR A 154 -0.12 18.20 5.92
N VAL A 155 1.03 17.55 5.75
CA VAL A 155 1.99 17.25 6.83
C VAL A 155 2.49 18.55 7.47
N ALA A 156 2.99 19.49 6.67
CA ALA A 156 3.55 20.75 7.17
C ALA A 156 2.55 21.54 8.02
N GLN A 157 1.29 21.61 7.56
CA GLN A 157 0.21 22.31 8.25
C GLN A 157 -0.24 21.59 9.52
N ASN A 158 -0.46 20.26 9.45
CA ASN A 158 -0.98 19.50 10.57
C ASN A 158 0.05 19.29 11.69
N LEU A 159 1.34 19.24 11.36
CA LEU A 159 2.42 19.04 12.33
C LEU A 159 3.17 20.33 12.67
N ASN A 160 2.83 21.46 12.03
CA ASN A 160 3.52 22.75 12.16
C ASN A 160 5.04 22.61 11.99
N THR A 161 5.46 22.00 10.87
CA THR A 161 6.85 21.63 10.61
C THR A 161 7.25 21.91 9.16
N THR A 162 8.55 22.05 8.92
CA THR A 162 9.14 22.07 7.58
C THR A 162 9.75 20.72 7.17
N SER A 163 9.88 19.79 8.12
CA SER A 163 10.45 18.45 7.89
C SER A 163 9.39 17.52 7.31
N VAL A 164 9.32 17.47 5.98
CA VAL A 164 8.30 16.70 5.23
C VAL A 164 8.89 15.66 4.28
N SER A 165 10.22 15.50 4.23
CA SER A 165 10.88 14.63 3.25
C SER A 165 10.55 13.14 3.42
N LEU A 166 10.23 12.70 4.65
CA LEU A 166 9.73 11.34 4.88
C LEU A 166 8.40 11.04 4.17
N PHE A 167 7.65 12.05 3.74
CA PHE A 167 6.38 11.88 3.02
C PHE A 167 6.54 12.02 1.50
N GLU A 168 7.78 11.97 0.99
CA GLU A 168 8.08 11.93 -0.43
C GLU A 168 8.08 10.51 -0.99
N ILE A 169 7.88 10.39 -2.31
CA ILE A 169 8.07 9.13 -3.00
C ILE A 169 9.52 8.66 -2.85
N GLN A 170 9.74 7.35 -2.68
CA GLN A 170 11.05 6.75 -2.46
C GLN A 170 11.75 7.17 -1.15
N SER A 171 11.08 7.89 -0.25
CA SER A 171 11.61 8.11 1.10
C SER A 171 11.80 6.78 1.84
N PRO A 172 12.60 6.74 2.93
CA PRO A 172 12.72 5.54 3.77
C PRO A 172 11.37 5.00 4.28
N LEU A 173 10.40 5.87 4.58
CA LEU A 173 9.04 5.47 4.97
C LEU A 173 8.29 4.83 3.80
N TRP A 174 8.40 5.39 2.60
CA TRP A 174 7.78 4.84 1.38
C TRP A 174 8.36 3.45 1.06
N GLN A 175 9.69 3.31 1.15
CA GLN A 175 10.39 2.05 0.92
C GLN A 175 9.94 0.98 1.91
N LEU A 176 9.82 1.33 3.20
CA LEU A 176 9.28 0.41 4.20
C LEU A 176 7.87 -0.06 3.82
N CYS A 177 6.96 0.86 3.46
CA CYS A 177 5.61 0.50 3.05
C CYS A 177 5.60 -0.44 1.83
N GLN A 178 6.45 -0.16 0.84
CA GLN A 178 6.58 -0.99 -0.35
C GLN A 178 7.13 -2.37 -0.02
N GLU A 179 8.13 -2.48 0.87
CA GLU A 179 8.71 -3.77 1.26
C GLU A 179 7.69 -4.65 1.98
N ILE A 180 6.90 -4.08 2.89
CA ILE A 180 5.85 -4.82 3.60
C ILE A 180 4.76 -5.30 2.64
N TYR A 181 4.36 -4.45 1.68
CA TYR A 181 3.46 -4.85 0.60
C TYR A 181 4.04 -6.02 -0.20
N GLN A 182 5.29 -5.91 -0.64
CA GLN A 182 5.93 -6.93 -1.47
C GLN A 182 6.01 -8.26 -0.73
N GLU A 183 6.34 -8.25 0.55
CA GLU A 183 6.41 -9.49 1.33
C GLU A 183 5.03 -10.15 1.50
N TRP A 184 3.96 -9.37 1.67
CA TRP A 184 2.59 -9.90 1.65
C TRP A 184 2.20 -10.46 0.29
N TYR A 185 2.53 -9.73 -0.77
CA TYR A 185 2.09 -10.09 -2.12
C TYR A 185 2.88 -11.29 -2.65
N LEU A 186 4.22 -11.23 -2.63
CA LEU A 186 5.10 -12.28 -3.13
C LEU A 186 5.20 -13.47 -2.16
N GLY A 187 5.09 -13.22 -0.86
CA GLY A 187 5.45 -14.17 0.19
C GLY A 187 6.95 -14.12 0.49
N THR A 188 7.34 -14.62 1.66
CA THR A 188 8.71 -14.49 2.18
C THR A 188 9.76 -15.04 1.21
N GLN A 189 9.58 -16.26 0.72
CA GLN A 189 10.56 -16.90 -0.18
C GLN A 189 10.76 -16.10 -1.48
N LEU A 190 9.67 -15.76 -2.17
CA LEU A 190 9.76 -15.06 -3.46
C LEU A 190 10.21 -13.60 -3.28
N TYR A 191 9.85 -12.96 -2.16
CA TYR A 191 10.35 -11.65 -1.78
C TYR A 191 11.89 -11.65 -1.70
N GLU A 192 12.50 -12.61 -0.99
CA GLU A 192 13.96 -12.69 -0.89
C GLU A 192 14.63 -12.92 -2.26
N GLU A 193 13.98 -13.72 -3.11
CA GLU A 193 14.46 -14.00 -4.46
C GLU A 193 14.37 -12.78 -5.39
N VAL A 194 13.29 -12.00 -5.32
CA VAL A 194 13.01 -10.87 -6.23
C VAL A 194 13.63 -9.57 -5.72
N GLU A 195 13.34 -9.19 -4.48
CA GLU A 195 13.75 -7.92 -3.88
C GLU A 195 15.19 -7.95 -3.35
N LYS A 196 15.80 -9.15 -3.27
CA LYS A 196 17.17 -9.36 -2.76
C LYS A 196 17.38 -8.79 -1.35
N LYS A 197 16.34 -8.86 -0.53
CA LYS A 197 16.29 -8.44 0.87
C LYS A 197 15.86 -9.62 1.73
N ILE A 198 16.18 -9.59 3.02
CA ILE A 198 15.75 -10.63 3.97
C ILE A 198 14.30 -10.35 4.35
N ALA A 199 13.46 -11.38 4.38
CA ALA A 199 12.07 -11.23 4.79
C ALA A 199 11.96 -10.80 6.27
N LYS A 200 11.01 -9.91 6.57
CA LYS A 200 10.73 -9.39 7.91
C LYS A 200 9.83 -10.32 8.72
N SER A 201 9.12 -11.24 8.06
CA SER A 201 8.33 -12.32 8.67
C SER A 201 8.76 -13.69 8.17
N ASP A 202 8.23 -14.72 8.79
CA ASP A 202 8.41 -16.14 8.45
C ASP A 202 7.10 -16.84 8.08
N TYR A 203 5.96 -16.13 8.11
CA TYR A 203 4.63 -16.71 7.92
C TYR A 203 3.92 -16.28 6.61
N LYS A 204 4.35 -15.18 5.96
CA LYS A 204 3.66 -14.67 4.75
C LYS A 204 3.89 -15.60 3.56
N LYS A 205 2.81 -16.25 3.11
CA LYS A 205 2.85 -17.26 2.03
C LYS A 205 2.79 -16.66 0.61
N GLY A 206 2.36 -15.41 0.47
CA GLY A 206 2.20 -14.72 -0.81
C GLY A 206 0.80 -14.81 -1.40
N TYR A 207 0.13 -13.65 -1.54
CA TYR A 207 -1.16 -13.55 -2.22
C TYR A 207 -1.08 -13.63 -3.75
N ILE A 208 0.11 -13.52 -4.33
CA ILE A 208 0.36 -13.77 -5.77
C ILE A 208 -0.13 -15.16 -6.21
N TYR A 209 -0.12 -16.15 -5.30
CA TYR A 209 -0.62 -17.51 -5.55
C TYR A 209 -2.13 -17.66 -5.38
N GLN A 210 -2.80 -16.62 -4.89
CA GLN A 210 -4.24 -16.60 -4.59
C GLN A 210 -4.97 -15.56 -5.46
N GLU A 211 -4.36 -15.18 -6.58
CA GLU A 211 -4.93 -14.26 -7.54
C GLU A 211 -6.21 -14.79 -8.17
N LYS A 212 -7.14 -13.88 -8.43
CA LYS A 212 -8.44 -14.21 -8.97
C LYS A 212 -8.45 -13.97 -10.48
N VAL A 213 -8.60 -15.04 -11.24
CA VAL A 213 -8.66 -14.96 -12.70
C VAL A 213 -10.04 -14.48 -13.16
N LEU A 214 -10.09 -13.50 -14.08
CA LEU A 214 -11.34 -12.93 -14.60
C LEU A 214 -12.04 -13.82 -15.64
N ALA A 215 -11.28 -14.70 -16.28
CA ALA A 215 -11.81 -15.66 -17.25
C ALA A 215 -11.09 -17.02 -17.14
N PRO A 216 -11.73 -18.13 -17.56
CA PRO A 216 -11.09 -19.44 -17.51
C PRO A 216 -9.77 -19.47 -18.29
N ILE A 217 -8.72 -20.03 -17.66
CA ILE A 217 -7.36 -20.07 -18.22
C ILE A 217 -7.33 -20.73 -19.60
N ASP A 218 -8.10 -21.80 -19.80
CA ASP A 218 -8.15 -22.48 -21.10
C ASP A 218 -8.77 -21.62 -22.19
N SER A 219 -9.77 -20.79 -21.86
CA SER A 219 -10.36 -19.84 -22.81
C SER A 219 -9.37 -18.74 -23.19
N ILE A 220 -8.64 -18.20 -22.21
CA ILE A 220 -7.57 -17.21 -22.45
C ILE A 220 -6.48 -17.83 -23.33
N ARG A 221 -6.00 -19.04 -23.01
CA ARG A 221 -4.98 -19.74 -23.79
C ARG A 221 -5.41 -19.94 -25.25
N GLN A 222 -6.65 -20.38 -25.47
CA GLN A 222 -7.19 -20.53 -26.82
C GLN A 222 -7.30 -19.19 -27.56
N LEU A 223 -7.70 -18.11 -26.88
CA LEU A 223 -7.75 -16.77 -27.47
C LEU A 223 -6.35 -16.32 -27.91
N LEU A 224 -5.37 -16.37 -27.01
CA LEU A 224 -3.99 -15.96 -27.29
C LEU A 224 -3.39 -16.78 -28.43
N GLN A 225 -3.60 -18.11 -28.44
CA GLN A 225 -3.14 -18.97 -29.53
C GLN A 225 -3.77 -18.57 -30.88
N LYS A 226 -5.09 -18.33 -30.92
CA LYS A 226 -5.78 -17.87 -32.15
C LYS A 226 -5.27 -16.52 -32.65
N LEU A 227 -4.79 -15.64 -31.77
CA LEU A 227 -4.19 -14.36 -32.16
C LEU A 227 -2.80 -14.60 -32.77
N ILE A 228 -1.98 -15.43 -32.13
CA ILE A 228 -0.65 -15.81 -32.65
C ILE A 228 -0.77 -16.49 -34.02
N ASP A 229 -1.69 -17.45 -34.16
CA ASP A 229 -1.93 -18.19 -35.42
C ASP A 229 -2.37 -17.28 -36.57
N ARG A 230 -2.97 -16.13 -36.25
CA ARG A 230 -3.37 -15.09 -37.21
C ARG A 230 -2.27 -14.06 -37.51
N GLY A 231 -1.06 -14.27 -36.97
CA GLY A 231 0.10 -13.42 -37.19
C GLY A 231 0.13 -12.14 -36.34
N TYR A 232 -0.61 -12.09 -35.23
CA TYR A 232 -0.46 -11.01 -34.26
C TYR A 232 0.73 -11.26 -33.33
N ALA A 233 1.53 -10.23 -33.07
CA ALA A 233 2.45 -10.21 -31.95
C ALA A 233 1.68 -9.84 -30.67
N ILE A 234 1.97 -10.54 -29.56
CA ILE A 234 1.36 -10.28 -28.26
C ILE A 234 2.41 -9.65 -27.35
N GLY A 235 2.04 -8.56 -26.67
CA GLY A 235 2.85 -7.95 -25.62
C GLY A 235 2.01 -7.74 -24.35
N ILE A 236 2.69 -7.69 -23.21
CA ILE A 236 2.10 -7.31 -21.92
C ILE A 236 2.71 -5.96 -21.52
N ALA A 237 1.87 -5.04 -21.07
CA ALA A 237 2.27 -3.77 -20.48
C ALA A 237 1.39 -3.53 -19.25
N THR A 238 2.00 -3.69 -18.08
CA THR A 238 1.37 -3.56 -16.75
C THR A 238 2.28 -2.76 -15.84
#